data_AF-S4PAY5-F1
#
_entry.id   AF-S4PAY5-F1
#
_cell.length_a   1.000
_cell.length_b   1.000
_cell.length_c   1.000
_cell.angle_alpha   90.00
_cell.angle_beta   90.00
_cell.angle_gamma   90.00
#
_symmetry.space_group_name_H-M   'P 1'
#
loop_
_entity.id
_entity.type
_entity.pdbx_description
1 polymer ?
#
loop_
_entity_poly.entity_id
_entity_poly.type
_entity_poly.pdbx_seq_one_letter_code
_entity_poly.pdbx_strand_id
1 'polypeptide(L)'
;RCVNVAGSYRCSCPAGYRLADDKRTCIDIDECENGEAKCSQEEGQVCQNTQGGYHCHRIDCPIGYRLEGKHKCTRIQRSCPMSDWTCLHQPSAYSYNFITFVSHLF
;
A
#
# COMPACT_ATOMS: atom_id res chain seq x y z
N ARG A 1 6.89 -2.69 24.25
CA ARG A 1 7.10 -2.49 25.70
C ARG A 1 7.48 -3.80 26.36
N CYS A 2 8.55 -3.85 27.16
CA CYS A 2 8.91 -5.02 27.95
C CYS A 2 8.66 -4.78 29.44
N VAL A 3 8.13 -5.79 30.13
CA VAL A 3 7.89 -5.77 31.58
C VAL A 3 8.68 -6.90 32.23
N ASN A 4 9.44 -6.59 33.27
CA ASN A 4 10.15 -7.61 34.05
C ASN A 4 9.12 -8.40 34.89
N VAL A 5 9.28 -9.71 34.93
CA VAL A 5 8.46 -10.63 35.73
C VAL A 5 9.40 -11.46 36.62
N ALA A 6 8.92 -12.06 37.70
CA ALA A 6 9.78 -12.81 38.61
C ALA A 6 10.55 -13.91 37.85
N GLY A 7 11.88 -13.81 37.81
CA GLY A 7 12.77 -14.75 37.09
C GLY A 7 12.85 -14.58 35.56
N SER A 8 12.19 -13.59 34.95
CA SER A 8 12.22 -13.38 33.49
C SER A 8 11.79 -11.97 33.04
N TYR A 9 11.58 -11.76 31.74
CA TYR A 9 11.00 -10.55 31.16
C TYR A 9 9.98 -10.93 30.07
N ARG A 10 8.89 -10.16 29.97
CA ARG A 10 7.85 -10.36 28.95
C ARG A 10 7.69 -9.10 28.11
N CYS A 11 7.94 -9.21 26.80
CA CYS A 11 7.74 -8.13 25.85
C CYS A 11 6.37 -8.21 25.18
N SER A 12 5.74 -7.07 24.95
CA SER A 12 4.51 -6.90 24.20
C SER A 12 4.69 -5.80 23.16
N CYS A 13 4.17 -6.01 21.96
CA CYS A 13 4.19 -5.01 20.89
C CYS A 13 2.93 -4.14 20.91
N PRO A 14 3.00 -2.89 20.38
CA PRO A 14 1.81 -2.09 20.14
C PRO A 14 0.89 -2.77 19.10
N ALA A 15 -0.36 -2.30 19.01
CA ALA A 15 -1.28 -2.75 17.96
C ALA A 15 -0.67 -2.53 16.57
N GLY A 16 -0.90 -3.47 15.65
CA GLY A 16 -0.30 -3.48 14.31
C GLY A 16 1.12 -4.10 14.26
N TYR A 17 1.63 -4.64 15.37
CA TYR A 17 2.95 -5.25 15.42
C TYR A 17 2.94 -6.61 16.14
N ARG A 18 3.75 -7.54 15.64
CA ARG A 18 3.99 -8.86 16.24
C ARG A 18 5.38 -8.96 16.84
N LEU A 19 5.51 -9.76 17.89
CA LEU A 19 6.80 -10.04 18.51
C LEU A 19 7.59 -11.00 17.62
N ALA A 20 8.84 -10.66 17.32
CA ALA A 20 9.76 -11.52 16.60
C ALA A 20 10.22 -12.71 17.46
N ASP A 21 10.89 -13.68 16.82
CA ASP A 21 11.38 -14.89 17.49
C ASP A 21 12.41 -14.60 18.60
N ASP A 22 13.08 -13.44 18.53
CA ASP A 22 14.00 -12.93 19.55
C ASP A 22 13.30 -12.47 20.84
N LYS A 23 11.97 -12.49 20.87
CA LYS A 23 11.09 -12.06 21.97
C LYS A 23 11.30 -10.60 22.40
N ARG A 24 11.88 -9.75 21.56
CA ARG A 24 12.23 -8.36 21.89
C ARG A 24 11.85 -7.38 20.78
N THR A 25 12.05 -7.75 19.52
CA THR A 25 11.81 -6.89 18.37
C THR A 25 10.34 -6.95 17.98
N CYS A 26 9.77 -5.78 17.67
CA CYS A 26 8.42 -5.68 17.12
C CYS A 26 8.50 -5.51 15.62
N ILE A 27 7.93 -6.47 14.90
CA ILE A 27 7.84 -6.45 13.44
C ILE A 27 6.44 -6.01 13.09
N ASP A 28 6.34 -5.08 12.15
CA ASP A 28 5.08 -4.64 11.58
C ASP A 28 4.27 -5.82 11.02
N ILE A 29 2.97 -5.81 11.21
CA ILE A 29 2.08 -6.82 10.65
C ILE A 29 1.62 -6.28 9.29
N ASP A 30 1.98 -6.96 8.21
CA ASP A 30 1.45 -6.60 6.90
C ASP A 30 0.00 -7.10 6.77
N GLU A 31 -0.97 -6.26 7.11
CA GLU A 31 -2.38 -6.64 7.02
C GLU A 31 -2.84 -6.84 5.57
N CYS A 32 -2.14 -6.23 4.60
CA CYS A 32 -2.42 -6.41 3.17
C CYS A 32 -2.03 -7.81 2.68
N GLU A 33 -0.90 -8.34 3.16
CA GLU A 33 -0.41 -9.68 2.82
C GLU A 33 -1.15 -10.78 3.60
N ASN A 34 -1.44 -10.52 4.89
CA ASN A 34 -2.14 -11.48 5.75
C ASN A 34 -3.65 -11.57 5.46
N GLY A 35 -4.19 -10.71 4.59
CA GLY A 35 -5.62 -10.69 4.24
C GLY A 35 -6.52 -10.16 5.37
N GLU A 36 -5.94 -9.54 6.39
CA GLU A 36 -6.69 -8.89 7.48
C GLU A 36 -7.17 -7.48 7.09
N ALA A 37 -6.59 -6.92 6.03
CA ALA A 37 -6.99 -5.62 5.50
C ALA A 37 -8.42 -5.63 4.96
N LYS A 38 -9.27 -4.77 5.52
CA LYS A 38 -10.67 -4.59 5.13
C LYS A 38 -10.81 -3.57 4.01
N CYS A 39 -10.04 -3.72 2.94
CA CYS A 39 -10.17 -2.88 1.76
C CYS A 39 -11.15 -3.52 0.76
N SER A 40 -12.10 -2.73 0.25
CA SER A 40 -13.05 -3.15 -0.77
C SER A 40 -12.35 -3.28 -2.12
N GLN A 41 -11.74 -4.44 -2.41
CA GLN A 41 -11.13 -4.69 -3.72
C GLN A 41 -12.16 -4.59 -4.86
N GLU A 42 -13.39 -4.99 -4.58
CA GLU A 42 -14.53 -4.89 -5.49
C GLU A 42 -14.93 -3.44 -5.85
N GLU A 43 -14.61 -2.47 -4.99
CA GLU A 43 -14.80 -1.04 -5.26
C GLU A 43 -13.56 -0.35 -5.84
N GLY A 44 -12.53 -1.13 -6.21
CA GLY A 44 -11.27 -0.63 -6.74
C GLY A 44 -10.35 -0.02 -5.66
N GLN A 45 -10.54 -0.40 -4.40
CA GLN A 45 -9.61 -0.02 -3.35
C GLN A 45 -8.38 -0.92 -3.34
N VAL A 46 -7.25 -0.31 -3.02
CA VAL A 46 -5.93 -0.92 -3.04
C VAL A 46 -5.36 -0.78 -1.64
N CYS A 47 -4.93 -1.90 -1.08
CA CYS A 47 -4.32 -1.93 0.23
C CYS A 47 -2.86 -1.49 0.15
N GLN A 48 -2.48 -0.56 1.03
CA GLN A 48 -1.11 -0.15 1.28
C GLN A 48 -0.78 -0.43 2.76
N ASN A 49 0.24 -1.24 2.99
CA ASN A 49 0.74 -1.47 4.33
C ASN A 49 1.57 -0.26 4.82
N THR A 50 1.43 0.08 6.10
CA THR A 50 2.11 1.21 6.76
C THR A 50 2.63 0.77 8.13
N GLN A 51 3.57 1.51 8.71
CA GLN A 51 4.12 1.11 10.00
C GLN A 51 3.06 1.21 11.12
N GLY A 52 2.58 0.06 11.60
CA GLY A 52 1.56 -0.08 12.63
C GLY A 52 0.12 -0.18 12.12
N GLY A 53 -0.08 -0.41 10.82
CA GLY A 53 -1.40 -0.60 10.24
C GLY A 53 -1.42 -0.50 8.72
N TYR A 54 -2.58 -0.32 8.12
CA TYR A 54 -2.72 -0.19 6.67
C TYR A 54 -3.67 0.94 6.28
N HIS A 55 -3.52 1.39 5.04
CA HIS A 55 -4.43 2.34 4.41
C HIS A 55 -5.02 1.74 3.13
N CYS A 56 -6.33 1.95 2.94
CA CYS A 56 -7.00 1.63 1.69
C CYS A 56 -7.02 2.89 0.82
N HIS A 57 -6.36 2.83 -0.33
CA HIS A 57 -6.38 3.88 -1.32
C HIS A 57 -7.34 3.52 -2.45
N ARG A 58 -8.20 4.46 -2.82
CA ARG A 58 -8.96 4.36 -4.05
C ARG A 58 -8.19 5.08 -5.15
N ILE A 59 -7.96 4.41 -6.28
CA ILE A 59 -7.33 5.04 -7.44
C ILE A 59 -8.40 5.39 -8.45
N ASP A 60 -8.68 6.68 -8.55
CA ASP A 60 -9.55 7.22 -9.59
C ASP A 60 -8.69 7.57 -10.82
N CYS A 61 -8.83 6.77 -11.88
CA CYS A 61 -8.11 7.04 -13.13
C CYS A 61 -8.70 8.27 -13.85
N PRO A 62 -7.86 9.09 -14.52
CA PRO A 62 -8.35 10.16 -15.37
C PRO A 62 -9.26 9.65 -16.50
N ILE A 63 -10.11 10.53 -17.03
CA ILE A 63 -11.01 10.20 -18.14
C ILE A 63 -10.20 9.64 -19.32
N GLY A 64 -10.63 8.50 -19.86
CA GLY A 64 -9.95 7.83 -20.97
C GLY A 64 -8.85 6.83 -20.55
N TYR A 65 -8.69 6.59 -19.25
CA TYR A 65 -7.77 5.60 -18.70
C TYR A 65 -8.52 4.54 -17.91
N ARG A 66 -8.00 3.32 -17.91
CA ARG A 66 -8.51 2.20 -17.11
C ARG A 66 -7.45 1.78 -16.10
N LEU A 67 -7.89 1.33 -14.92
CA LEU A 67 -6.98 0.75 -13.94
C LEU A 67 -6.51 -0.62 -14.42
N GLU A 68 -5.20 -0.80 -14.52
CA GLU A 68 -4.53 -2.07 -14.73
C GLU A 68 -3.68 -2.44 -13.52
N GLY A 69 -4.02 -3.58 -12.90
CA GLY A 69 -3.39 -4.03 -11.66
C GLY A 69 -3.78 -3.16 -10.47
N LYS A 70 -2.84 -2.92 -9.56
CA LYS A 70 -3.09 -2.22 -8.29
C LYS A 70 -2.83 -0.71 -8.35
N HIS A 71 -1.97 -0.22 -9.25
CA HIS A 71 -1.42 1.15 -9.15
C HIS A 71 -1.25 1.88 -10.48
N LYS A 72 -1.68 1.30 -11.59
CA LYS A 72 -1.34 1.78 -12.93
C LYS A 72 -2.60 2.05 -13.73
N CYS A 73 -2.79 3.29 -14.14
CA CYS A 73 -3.85 3.64 -15.09
C CYS A 73 -3.28 3.63 -16.51
N THR A 74 -3.79 2.79 -17.41
CA THR A 74 -3.36 2.75 -18.80
C THR A 74 -4.39 3.39 -19.71
N ARG A 75 -3.92 4.10 -20.74
CA ARG A 75 -4.82 4.75 -21.69
C ARG A 75 -5.63 3.70 -22.44
N ILE A 76 -6.95 3.90 -22.50
CA ILE A 76 -7.86 2.96 -23.17
C ILE A 76 -7.59 2.97 -24.68
N GLN A 77 -7.30 4.15 -25.24
CA GLN A 77 -6.97 4.33 -26.66
C GLN A 77 -5.48 4.03 -26.92
N ARG A 78 -5.21 2.95 -27.66
CA ARG A 78 -3.86 2.50 -28.01
C ARG A 78 -3.21 3.35 -29.11
N SER A 79 -4.01 3.97 -29.97
CA SER A 79 -3.56 4.88 -31.03
C SER A 79 -4.33 6.20 -30.94
N CYS A 80 -3.65 7.30 -31.23
CA CYS A 80 -4.28 8.61 -31.38
C CYS A 80 -4.33 8.97 -32.86
N PRO A 81 -5.47 9.45 -33.39
CA PRO A 81 -5.52 10.06 -34.71
C PRO A 81 -4.58 11.26 -34.80
N MET A 82 -3.99 11.50 -35.98
CA MET A 82 -3.12 12.66 -36.22
C MET A 82 -3.83 14.01 -36.02
N SER A 83 -5.17 14.03 -36.09
CA SER A 83 -6.00 15.20 -35.85
C SER A 83 -6.32 15.45 -34.38
N ASP A 84 -6.07 14.49 -33.49
CA ASP A 84 -6.35 14.60 -32.05
C ASP A 84 -5.07 14.96 -31.28
N TRP A 85 -4.76 16.25 -31.27
CA TRP A 85 -3.58 16.80 -30.59
C TRP A 85 -3.62 16.59 -29.07
N THR A 86 -4.81 16.58 -28.48
CA THR A 86 -5.04 16.37 -27.05
C THR A 86 -4.64 14.95 -26.64
N CYS A 87 -5.04 13.95 -27.42
CA CYS A 87 -4.65 12.55 -27.19
C CYS A 87 -3.14 12.34 -27.37
N LEU A 88 -2.52 12.98 -28.37
CA LEU A 88 -1.09 12.82 -28.67
C LEU A 88 -0.17 13.32 -27.55
N HIS A 89 -0.59 14.34 -26.80
CA HIS A 89 0.20 14.91 -25.69
C HIS A 89 -0.11 14.28 -24.33
N GLN A 90 -1.12 13.41 -24.28
CA GLN A 90 -1.46 12.68 -23.07
C GLN A 90 -0.55 11.45 -22.91
N PRO A 91 -0.10 11.15 -21.67
CA PRO A 91 0.77 10.00 -21.42
C PRO A 91 0.06 8.68 -21.72
N SER A 92 0.82 7.64 -22.06
CA SER A 92 0.25 6.32 -22.32
C SER A 92 -0.19 5.60 -21.03
N ALA A 93 0.36 5.99 -19.88
CA ALA A 93 -0.02 5.49 -18.58
C ALA A 93 0.33 6.47 -17.44
N TYR A 94 -0.42 6.39 -16.34
CA TYR A 94 -0.09 6.99 -15.05
C TYR A 94 0.22 5.86 -14.06
N SER A 95 1.27 6.03 -13.26
CA SER A 95 1.63 5.10 -12.18
C SER A 95 1.59 5.84 -10.85
N TYR A 96 0.76 5.37 -9.94
CA TYR A 96 0.65 5.91 -8.59
C TYR A 96 1.61 5.14 -7.69
N ASN A 97 2.82 5.68 -7.51
CA ASN A 97 3.80 5.11 -6.60
C ASN A 97 3.56 5.64 -5.20
N PHE A 98 3.00 4.81 -4.33
CA PHE A 98 2.92 5.12 -2.91
C PHE A 98 4.26 4.74 -2.25
N ILE A 99 5.27 5.60 -2.38
CA ILE A 99 6.54 5.41 -1.67
C ILE A 99 6.30 5.73 -0.20
N THR A 100 6.10 4.72 0.62
CA THR A 100 6.28 4.82 2.07
C THR A 100 7.77 4.73 2.36
N PHE A 101 8.41 5.86 2.66
CA PHE A 101 9.71 5.84 3.33
C PHE A 101 9.49 5.17 4.69
N VAL A 102 9.84 3.90 4.81
CA VAL A 102 10.05 3.29 6.13
C VAL A 102 11.34 3.91 6.65
N SER A 103 11.23 5.08 7.28
CA SER A 103 12.34 5.69 8.00
C SER A 103 12.65 4.80 9.21
N HIS A 104 13.50 3.79 9.00
CA HIS A 104 14.29 3.15 10.05
C HIS A 104 15.36 4.14 10.55
N LEU A 105 14.92 5.28 11.06
CA LEU A 105 15.72 6.26 11.76
C LEU A 105 14.85 6.73 12.92
N PHE A 106 14.97 6.07 14.07
CA PHE A 106 15.57 6.59 15.30
C PHE A 106 15.62 5.50 16.36
#